data_AF-A0A7X4EJI1-F1
#
_entry.id   AF-A0A7X4EJI1-F1
#
_cell.length_a   1.000
_cell.length_b   1.000
_cell.length_c   1.000
_cell.angle_alpha   90.00
_cell.angle_beta   90.00
_cell.angle_gamma   90.00
#
_symmetry.space_group_name_H-M   'P 1'
#
loop_
_entity.id
_entity.type
_entity.pdbx_description
1 polymer ?
#
loop_
_entity_poly.entity_id
_entity_poly.type
_entity_poly.pdbx_seq_one_letter_code
_entity_poly.pdbx_strand_id
1 'polypeptide(L)'
;MVDKDEEILSSHVMEELADQYAIRVLLGDTIPELDPRSFHDFRALANHAAEAERETGIDAGAIIFSWARTSGDYATAAMATKALYLSTGAARVLRKYFSEFVDVEGASLSDRELMRAVVPGPVSSDAPSG
;
A
#
# COMPACT_ATOMS: atom_id res chain seq x y z
N MET A 1 40.71 -20.61 25.93
CA MET A 1 40.68 -20.21 24.51
C MET A 1 39.32 -20.64 23.99
N VAL A 2 38.35 -19.72 24.02
CA VAL A 2 37.02 -19.91 23.45
C VAL A 2 36.91 -18.77 22.45
N ASP A 3 37.01 -19.12 21.17
CA ASP A 3 36.66 -18.25 20.06
C ASP A 3 35.17 -17.94 20.19
N LYS A 4 34.87 -16.68 20.49
CA LYS A 4 33.52 -16.12 20.46
C LYS A 4 33.60 -14.72 19.89
N ASP A 5 34.11 -14.65 18.67
CA ASP A 5 33.70 -13.60 17.72
C ASP A 5 32.29 -13.96 17.25
N GLU A 6 31.34 -13.88 18.18
CA GLU A 6 29.93 -13.76 17.85
C GLU A 6 29.74 -12.31 17.41
N GLU A 7 30.19 -12.06 16.19
CA GLU A 7 30.00 -10.80 15.48
C GLU A 7 28.49 -10.56 15.47
N ILE A 8 28.05 -9.64 16.32
CA ILE A 8 26.66 -9.19 16.39
C ILE A 8 26.39 -8.55 15.03
N LEU A 9 25.95 -9.37 14.07
CA LEU A 9 25.46 -8.91 12.78
C LEU A 9 24.41 -7.86 13.11
N SER A 10 24.75 -6.60 12.79
CA SER A 10 23.90 -5.45 12.98
C SER A 10 22.46 -5.82 12.62
N SER A 11 21.50 -5.51 13.50
CA SER A 11 20.05 -5.76 13.30
C SER A 11 19.57 -5.37 11.91
N HIS A 12 20.23 -4.37 11.32
CA HIS A 12 19.99 -3.83 9.99
C HIS A 12 20.27 -4.82 8.84
N VAL A 13 21.21 -5.77 9.00
CA VAL A 13 21.55 -6.76 7.97
C VAL A 13 20.50 -7.87 7.91
N MET A 14 20.05 -8.36 9.07
CA MET A 14 18.97 -9.35 9.13
C MET A 14 17.63 -8.77 8.66
N GLU A 15 17.34 -7.51 8.99
CA GLU A 15 16.16 -6.80 8.49
C GLU A 15 16.18 -6.67 6.96
N GLU A 16 17.33 -6.27 6.38
CA GLU A 16 17.45 -6.14 4.94
C GLU A 16 17.36 -7.49 4.20
N LEU A 17 17.91 -8.56 4.79
CA LEU A 17 17.79 -9.92 4.23
C LEU A 17 16.37 -10.46 4.35
N ALA A 18 15.66 -10.17 5.45
CA ALA A 18 14.27 -10.55 5.64
C ALA A 18 13.36 -9.84 4.61
N ASP A 19 13.58 -8.55 4.39
CA ASP A 19 12.87 -7.77 3.36
C ASP A 19 13.13 -8.33 1.96
N GLN A 20 14.39 -8.60 1.61
CA GLN A 20 14.74 -9.20 0.32
C GLN A 20 14.13 -10.59 0.13
N TYR A 21 14.07 -11.39 1.19
CA TYR A 21 13.44 -12.72 1.14
C TYR A 21 11.93 -12.60 0.98
N ALA A 22 11.27 -11.74 1.75
CA ALA A 22 9.82 -11.50 1.66
C ALA A 22 9.42 -11.05 0.26
N ILE A 23 10.20 -10.16 -0.37
CA ILE A 23 10.01 -9.70 -1.75
C ILE A 23 10.10 -10.87 -2.74
N ARG A 24 11.14 -11.71 -2.66
CA ARG A 24 11.28 -12.88 -3.55
C ARG A 24 10.15 -13.90 -3.38
N VAL A 25 9.72 -14.12 -2.14
CA VAL A 25 8.65 -15.07 -1.83
C VAL A 25 7.29 -14.55 -2.29
N LEU A 26 7.02 -13.25 -2.13
CA LEU A 26 5.74 -12.64 -2.49
C LEU A 26 5.58 -12.39 -4.00
N LEU A 27 6.69 -12.20 -4.74
CA LEU A 27 6.66 -11.72 -6.13
C LEU A 27 7.21 -12.72 -7.14
N GLY A 28 7.87 -13.79 -6.69
CA GLY A 28 8.64 -14.67 -7.56
C GLY A 28 9.91 -14.01 -8.11
N ASP A 29 10.58 -14.68 -9.05
CA ASP A 29 11.91 -14.28 -9.54
C ASP A 29 11.93 -13.10 -10.53
N THR A 30 10.78 -12.49 -10.86
CA THR A 30 10.73 -11.48 -11.94
C THR A 30 9.81 -10.30 -11.61
N ILE A 31 10.31 -9.30 -10.89
CA ILE A 31 9.67 -7.98 -10.86
C ILE A 31 10.07 -7.26 -12.16
N PRO A 32 9.12 -6.67 -12.92
CA PRO A 32 9.47 -5.86 -14.07
C PRO A 32 10.42 -4.74 -13.65
N GLU A 33 11.61 -4.69 -14.23
CA GLU A 33 12.54 -3.57 -13.97
C GLU A 33 11.94 -2.29 -14.58
N LEU A 34 11.44 -1.43 -13.70
CA LEU A 34 11.02 -0.08 -14.07
C LEU A 34 12.24 0.81 -14.17
N ASP A 35 12.40 1.53 -15.29
CA ASP A 35 13.45 2.54 -15.40
C ASP A 35 13.25 3.61 -14.32
N PRO A 36 14.23 3.78 -13.41
CA PRO A 36 14.17 4.75 -12.32
C PRO A 36 13.86 6.17 -12.77
N ARG A 37 14.25 6.54 -13.99
CA ARG A 37 14.09 7.89 -14.54
C ARG A 37 12.76 8.12 -15.24
N SER A 38 11.99 7.06 -15.46
CA SER A 38 10.74 7.14 -16.22
C SER A 38 9.59 7.77 -15.44
N PHE A 39 9.71 7.90 -14.11
CA PHE A 39 8.64 8.41 -13.26
C PHE A 39 9.09 9.61 -12.43
N HIS A 40 8.58 10.78 -12.78
CA HIS A 40 8.70 12.02 -11.98
C HIS A 40 7.37 12.40 -11.30
N ASP A 41 6.26 11.73 -11.67
CA ASP A 41 4.94 11.91 -11.08
C ASP A 41 4.50 10.61 -10.38
N PHE A 42 4.21 10.72 -9.08
CA PHE A 42 3.73 9.62 -8.25
C PHE A 42 2.44 8.98 -8.78
N ARG A 43 1.57 9.76 -9.46
CA ARG A 43 0.33 9.22 -10.05
C ARG A 43 0.63 8.32 -11.24
N ALA A 44 1.60 8.70 -12.06
CA ALA A 44 2.02 7.89 -13.20
C ALA A 44 2.63 6.56 -12.72
N LEU A 45 3.46 6.60 -11.67
CA LEU A 45 4.02 5.41 -11.03
C LEU A 45 2.92 4.49 -10.46
N ALA A 46 1.96 5.06 -9.73
CA ALA A 46 0.84 4.29 -9.16
C ALA A 46 -0.04 3.64 -10.23
N ASN A 47 -0.37 4.36 -11.30
CA ASN A 47 -1.17 3.84 -12.40
C ASN A 47 -0.43 2.72 -13.15
N HIS A 48 0.86 2.89 -13.39
CA HIS A 48 1.68 1.90 -14.05
C HIS A 48 1.84 0.63 -13.21
N ALA A 49 2.08 0.77 -11.91
CA ALA A 49 2.12 -0.36 -11.00
C ALA A 49 0.78 -1.12 -10.95
N ALA A 50 -0.34 -0.41 -10.92
CA ALA A 50 -1.67 -1.03 -10.97
C ALA A 50 -1.96 -1.74 -12.31
N GLU A 51 -1.40 -1.24 -13.42
CA GLU A 51 -1.48 -1.86 -14.74
C GLU A 51 -0.64 -3.14 -14.80
N ALA A 52 0.61 -3.05 -14.36
CA ALA A 52 1.51 -4.18 -14.26
C ALA A 52 0.96 -5.29 -13.36
N GLU A 53 0.31 -4.94 -12.24
CA GLU A 53 -0.40 -5.91 -11.39
C GLU A 53 -1.51 -6.64 -12.14
N ARG A 54 -2.32 -5.93 -12.95
CA ARG A 54 -3.37 -6.56 -13.76
C ARG A 54 -2.80 -7.48 -14.84
N GLU A 55 -1.67 -7.12 -15.43
CA GLU A 55 -1.04 -7.86 -16.52
C GLU A 55 -0.24 -9.08 -16.04
N THR A 56 0.44 -8.95 -14.90
CA THR A 56 1.42 -9.93 -14.42
C THR A 56 0.99 -10.66 -13.15
N GLY A 57 -0.01 -10.14 -12.42
CA GLY A 57 -0.42 -10.64 -11.11
C GLY A 57 0.52 -10.27 -9.96
N ILE A 58 1.55 -9.45 -10.23
CA ILE A 58 2.54 -9.01 -9.24
C ILE A 58 1.97 -7.83 -8.45
N ASP A 59 2.07 -7.87 -7.12
CA ASP A 59 1.55 -6.80 -6.25
C ASP A 59 2.09 -5.42 -6.65
N ALA A 60 1.19 -4.47 -6.89
CA ALA A 60 1.54 -3.12 -7.32
C ALA A 60 2.35 -2.36 -6.26
N GLY A 61 2.13 -2.62 -4.97
CA GLY A 61 2.93 -2.02 -3.89
C GLY A 61 4.38 -2.45 -3.93
N ALA A 62 4.62 -3.72 -4.23
CA ALA A 62 5.95 -4.26 -4.39
C ALA A 62 6.68 -3.77 -5.66
N ILE A 63 5.95 -3.53 -6.75
CA ILE A 63 6.48 -2.88 -7.95
C ILE A 63 6.95 -1.45 -7.62
N ILE A 64 6.14 -0.68 -6.89
CA ILE A 64 6.50 0.68 -6.44
C ILE A 64 7.73 0.64 -5.52
N PHE A 65 7.80 -0.35 -4.62
CA PHE A 65 8.94 -0.51 -3.71
C PHE A 65 10.23 -0.89 -4.44
N SER A 66 10.16 -1.80 -5.42
CA SER A 66 11.30 -2.16 -6.26
C SER A 66 11.83 -0.95 -7.03
N TRP A 67 10.94 -0.14 -7.61
CA TRP A 67 11.32 1.12 -8.24
C TRP A 67 12.04 2.06 -7.27
N ALA A 68 11.53 2.19 -6.02
CA ALA A 68 12.13 3.04 -5.00
C ALA A 68 13.56 2.60 -4.60
N ARG A 69 13.80 1.29 -4.50
CA ARG A 69 15.16 0.76 -4.23
C ARG A 69 16.15 1.13 -5.33
N THR A 70 15.71 1.07 -6.60
CA THR A 70 16.58 1.37 -7.74
C THR A 70 16.76 2.88 -7.97
N SER A 71 15.72 3.68 -7.73
CA SER A 71 15.75 5.14 -7.92
C SER A 71 16.31 5.92 -6.73
N GLY A 72 16.18 5.37 -5.52
CA GLY A 72 16.43 6.08 -4.26
C GLY A 72 15.35 7.09 -3.87
N ASP A 73 14.28 7.25 -4.67
CA ASP A 73 13.21 8.23 -4.43
C ASP A 73 12.03 7.61 -3.66
N TYR A 74 12.25 7.41 -2.36
CA TYR A 74 11.21 6.87 -1.47
C TYR A 74 10.06 7.86 -1.21
N ALA A 75 10.27 9.16 -1.41
CA ALA A 75 9.23 10.16 -1.21
C ALA A 75 8.14 10.04 -2.29
N THR A 76 8.55 9.92 -3.56
CA THR A 76 7.63 9.65 -4.67
C THR A 76 6.96 8.29 -4.52
N ALA A 77 7.70 7.27 -4.07
CA ALA A 77 7.15 5.95 -3.82
C ALA A 77 6.05 5.95 -2.75
N ALA A 78 6.27 6.64 -1.62
CA ALA A 78 5.25 6.76 -0.56
C ALA A 78 3.97 7.45 -1.06
N MET A 79 4.12 8.51 -1.87
CA MET A 79 2.96 9.17 -2.49
C MET A 79 2.27 8.28 -3.53
N ALA A 80 3.02 7.49 -4.28
CA ALA A 80 2.48 6.56 -5.26
C ALA A 80 1.69 5.44 -4.59
N THR A 81 2.22 4.86 -3.51
CA THR A 81 1.49 3.86 -2.70
C THR A 81 0.19 4.43 -2.15
N LYS A 82 0.22 5.67 -1.65
CA LYS A 82 -1.02 6.35 -1.20
C LYS A 82 -2.02 6.56 -2.33
N ALA A 83 -1.54 6.97 -3.50
CA ALA A 83 -2.38 7.14 -4.69
C ALA A 83 -2.96 5.81 -5.18
N LEU A 84 -2.18 4.73 -5.13
CA LEU A 84 -2.60 3.36 -5.45
C LEU A 84 -3.73 2.89 -4.52
N TYR A 85 -3.61 3.13 -3.21
CA TYR A 85 -4.68 2.82 -2.24
C TYR A 85 -5.98 3.60 -2.52
N LEU A 86 -5.86 4.85 -2.98
CA LEU A 86 -7.02 5.67 -3.35
C LEU A 86 -7.63 5.23 -4.69
N SER A 87 -6.82 4.77 -5.65
CA SER A 87 -7.26 4.43 -7.02
C SER A 87 -7.82 3.01 -7.17
N THR A 88 -7.27 2.03 -6.44
CA THR A 88 -7.70 0.62 -6.44
C THR A 88 -9.12 0.41 -5.92
N GLY A 89 -9.76 1.45 -5.38
CA GLY A 89 -11.10 1.34 -4.84
C GLY A 89 -11.14 0.61 -3.51
N ALA A 90 -10.01 0.36 -2.84
CA ALA A 90 -10.00 -0.09 -1.44
C ALA A 90 -10.81 0.89 -0.57
N ALA A 91 -10.68 2.20 -0.78
CA ALA A 91 -11.54 3.21 -0.15
C ALA A 91 -13.03 3.04 -0.51
N ARG A 92 -13.35 2.61 -1.73
CA ARG A 92 -14.72 2.37 -2.22
C ARG A 92 -15.30 1.06 -1.70
N VAL A 93 -14.49 0.01 -1.54
CA VAL A 93 -14.86 -1.28 -0.94
C VAL A 93 -15.01 -1.12 0.57
N LEU A 94 -14.07 -0.44 1.23
CA LEU A 94 -14.16 -0.08 2.64
C LEU A 94 -15.40 0.79 2.89
N ARG A 95 -15.66 1.78 2.04
CA ARG A 95 -16.88 2.60 2.08
C ARG A 95 -18.13 1.75 1.86
N LYS A 96 -18.14 0.85 0.88
CA LYS A 96 -19.27 -0.06 0.63
C LYS A 96 -19.59 -0.87 1.88
N TYR A 97 -18.60 -1.55 2.45
CA TYR A 97 -18.79 -2.37 3.64
C TYR A 97 -19.10 -1.54 4.88
N PHE A 98 -18.52 -0.35 5.00
CA PHE A 98 -18.85 0.59 6.07
C PHE A 98 -20.32 1.03 5.99
N SER A 99 -20.80 1.43 4.82
CA SER A 99 -22.21 1.79 4.63
C SER A 99 -23.18 0.62 4.78
N GLU A 100 -22.75 -0.60 4.46
CA GLU A 100 -23.58 -1.80 4.52
C GLU A 100 -23.71 -2.37 5.95
N PHE A 101 -22.65 -2.26 6.77
CA PHE A 101 -22.58 -2.95 8.06
C PHE A 101 -22.44 -2.03 9.28
N VAL A 102 -22.21 -0.73 9.11
CA VAL A 102 -22.04 0.22 10.23
C VAL A 102 -23.23 1.17 10.33
N ASP A 103 -23.98 1.06 11.43
CA ASP A 103 -25.05 2.00 11.76
C ASP A 103 -24.48 3.28 12.38
N VAL A 104 -24.35 4.31 11.53
CA VAL A 104 -23.87 5.63 11.93
C VAL A 104 -24.95 6.42 12.69
N GLU A 105 -26.22 6.18 12.43
CA GLU A 105 -27.34 6.88 13.07
C GLU A 105 -27.62 6.37 14.49
N GLY A 106 -27.31 5.10 14.76
CA GLY A 106 -27.34 4.54 16.11
C GLY A 106 -26.13 4.91 16.99
N ALA A 107 -25.03 5.37 16.39
CA ALA A 107 -23.77 5.63 17.09
C ALA A 107 -23.80 6.94 17.92
N SER A 108 -22.97 7.00 18.97
CA SER A 108 -22.80 8.21 19.78
C SER A 108 -22.16 9.35 18.97
N LEU A 109 -22.32 10.60 19.40
CA LEU A 109 -21.81 11.77 18.67
C LEU A 109 -20.29 11.70 18.45
N SER A 110 -19.53 11.27 19.46
CA SER A 110 -18.08 11.11 19.38
C SER A 110 -17.68 10.01 18.40
N ASP A 111 -18.42 8.90 18.38
CA ASP A 111 -18.14 7.79 17.47
C ASP A 111 -18.44 8.18 16.02
N ARG A 112 -19.48 8.99 15.78
CA ARG A 112 -19.77 9.56 14.46
C ARG A 112 -18.66 10.47 13.95
N GLU A 113 -18.08 11.30 14.82
CA GLU A 113 -16.95 12.16 14.44
C GLU A 113 -15.70 11.33 14.11
N LEU A 114 -15.41 10.31 14.92
CA LEU A 114 -14.31 9.38 14.68
C LEU A 114 -14.48 8.64 13.34
N MET A 115 -15.68 8.13 13.07
CA MET A 115 -16.00 7.43 11.83
C MET A 115 -15.88 8.33 10.59
N ARG A 116 -16.28 9.61 10.68
CA ARG A 116 -16.13 10.60 9.59
C ARG A 116 -14.67 10.93 9.29
N ALA A 117 -13.80 10.87 10.29
CA ALA A 117 -12.36 11.05 10.10
C ALA A 117 -11.70 9.86 9.37
N VAL A 118 -12.23 8.65 9.60
CA VAL A 118 -11.71 7.40 8.99
C VAL A 118 -12.25 7.19 7.56
N VAL A 119 -13.52 7.54 7.30
CA VAL A 119 -14.15 7.43 5.98
C VAL A 119 -14.60 8.81 5.50
N PRO A 120 -13.77 9.56 4.75
CA PRO A 120 -14.11 10.91 4.32
C PRO A 120 -15.23 10.95 3.25
N GLY A 121 -16.09 11.97 3.35
CA GLY A 121 -17.14 12.32 2.38
C GLY A 121 -18.59 12.05 2.87
N PRO A 122 -19.61 12.62 2.24
CA PRO A 122 -21.01 12.47 2.68
C PRO A 122 -21.44 11.00 2.62
N VAL A 123 -22.13 10.57 3.68
CA VAL A 123 -22.89 9.31 3.72
C VAL A 123 -24.20 9.61 3.01
N SER A 124 -24.35 9.18 1.77
CA SER A 124 -25.61 9.32 1.06
C SER A 124 -26.64 8.46 1.78
N SER A 125 -27.61 9.09 2.44
CA SER A 125 -28.84 8.44 2.85
C SER A 125 -29.68 8.24 1.59
N ASP A 126 -29.42 7.15 0.86
CA ASP A 126 -30.41 6.57 -0.04
C ASP A 126 -31.03 5.39 0.70
N ALA A 127 -31.96 5.70 1.60
CA ALA A 127 -32.91 4.72 2.08
C ALA A 127 -33.83 4.34 0.90
N PRO A 128 -33.93 3.07 0.49
CA PRO A 128 -34.99 2.66 -0.41
C PRO A 128 -36.31 2.81 0.35
N SER A 129 -37.15 3.76 -0.07
CA SER A 129 -38.55 3.76 0.29
C SER A 129 -39.22 2.60 -0.48
N GLY A 130 -39.54 1.52 0.23
CA GLY A 130 -40.24 0.34 -0.31
C GLY A 130 -40.67 -0.60 0.78
#